data_AF-A0A969TF81-F1
#
_entry.id   AF-A0A969TF81-F1
#
_cell.length_a   1.000
_cell.length_b   1.000
_cell.length_c   1.000
_cell.angle_alpha   90.00
_cell.angle_beta   90.00
_cell.angle_gamma   90.00
#
_symmetry.space_group_name_H-M   'P 1'
#
loop_
_entity.id
_entity.type
_entity.pdbx_description
1 polymer ?
#
loop_
_entity_poly.entity_id
_entity_poly.type
_entity_poly.pdbx_seq_one_letter_code
_entity_poly.pdbx_strand_id
1 'polypeptide(L)'
;MNHHKLLILDFGGQYAHLIASRIRRLGVLTEIVHPDDADVVSRCSEDNVKGIILSGGPQSVFADDSPKTDPKLFELGKPILGICYGHQYLAHALGGKVAPGTTGEFGRSEFTHDGKCPLFKNVPETSAVWMNHVDAVEEFSKGFSLCGSTPHCETSAAFDESRNFYSVQFHLEVTHTEFGATIFNNFLDICGCVRDWDMERFLKEQEEKLKQKVGDKNVFLFVSGGVDSTVSFAFLTKVLGAERVRGLFVDTGLLRQNEVEQVEKSIKAIGADLTTLHSADTFLGNLAGVTEPEQKREIIGHTFLDVQNEFFSQNDLHDGWLLAQGTIYPDTIESGGTKNADKIKTHHNRAPEVQKLIDAGLVIEPIAELYKDEVRQLGELLGLPHDLVWRHPFPGPGLGVRILCSDTEINEPVVEKVDPFTLQTKKKPFVVLPIKSVGVQGDFRTYKHPAVL
;
A
#
# COMPACT_ATOMS: atom_id res chain seq x y z
N MET A 1 -11.40 -10.23 -18.65
CA MET A 1 -12.86 -9.96 -18.77
C MET A 1 -13.16 -8.70 -17.95
N ASN A 2 -14.39 -8.20 -17.87
CA ASN A 2 -14.68 -7.03 -17.03
C ASN A 2 -15.19 -7.49 -15.65
N HIS A 3 -14.28 -7.66 -14.69
CA HIS A 3 -14.58 -8.09 -13.32
C HIS A 3 -15.63 -7.19 -12.67
N HIS A 4 -16.51 -7.77 -11.85
CA HIS A 4 -17.32 -6.97 -10.93
C HIS A 4 -16.38 -6.26 -9.95
N LYS A 5 -16.53 -4.94 -9.83
CA LYS A 5 -15.69 -4.13 -8.95
C LYS A 5 -16.52 -3.22 -8.05
N LEU A 6 -15.93 -2.84 -6.92
CA LEU A 6 -16.38 -1.69 -6.12
C LEU A 6 -15.41 -0.52 -6.31
N LEU A 7 -15.96 0.70 -6.40
CA LEU A 7 -15.15 1.92 -6.32
C LEU A 7 -15.12 2.44 -4.88
N ILE A 8 -13.93 2.81 -4.42
CA ILE A 8 -13.70 3.38 -3.09
C ILE A 8 -13.30 4.83 -3.30
N LEU A 9 -14.17 5.76 -2.93
CA LEU A 9 -13.87 7.18 -2.92
C LEU A 9 -13.05 7.49 -1.67
N ASP A 10 -11.81 7.89 -1.87
CA ASP A 10 -10.89 8.17 -0.77
C ASP A 10 -11.01 9.62 -0.28
N PHE A 11 -11.66 9.82 0.87
CA PHE A 11 -11.78 11.11 1.54
C PHE A 11 -10.53 11.49 2.37
N GLY A 12 -9.36 10.91 2.04
CA GLY A 12 -8.07 11.28 2.61
C GLY A 12 -7.73 10.56 3.93
N GLY A 13 -8.43 9.48 4.25
CA GLY A 13 -8.17 8.67 5.43
C GLY A 13 -7.04 7.64 5.22
N GLN A 14 -6.42 7.18 6.32
CA GLN A 14 -5.37 6.15 6.27
C GLN A 14 -5.87 4.76 5.82
N TYR A 15 -7.18 4.60 5.61
CA TYR A 15 -7.84 3.31 5.57
C TYR A 15 -8.38 2.90 4.19
N ALA A 16 -8.36 3.76 3.16
CA ALA A 16 -8.88 3.41 1.83
C ALA A 16 -8.19 2.16 1.26
N HIS A 17 -6.85 2.07 1.34
CA HIS A 17 -6.10 0.87 0.96
C HIS A 17 -6.48 -0.35 1.81
N LEU A 18 -6.82 -0.16 3.08
CA LEU A 18 -7.22 -1.26 3.95
C LEU A 18 -8.61 -1.77 3.56
N ILE A 19 -9.58 -0.90 3.32
CA ILE A 19 -10.91 -1.24 2.79
C ILE A 19 -10.76 -2.03 1.48
N ALA A 20 -9.99 -1.48 0.54
CA ALA A 20 -9.73 -2.10 -0.76
C ALA A 20 -9.15 -3.51 -0.63
N SER A 21 -8.12 -3.67 0.20
CA SER A 21 -7.48 -4.99 0.42
C SER A 21 -8.41 -5.98 1.12
N ARG A 22 -9.25 -5.55 2.06
CA ARG A 22 -10.21 -6.42 2.76
C ARG A 22 -11.27 -6.97 1.83
N ILE A 23 -11.77 -6.15 0.91
CA ILE A 23 -12.78 -6.57 -0.08
C ILE A 23 -12.17 -7.49 -1.14
N ARG A 24 -10.94 -7.20 -1.59
CA ARG A 24 -10.24 -8.09 -2.54
C ARG A 24 -10.00 -9.49 -1.99
N ARG A 25 -9.71 -9.62 -0.70
CA ARG A 25 -9.64 -10.93 -0.01
C ARG A 25 -10.97 -11.69 0.00
N LEU A 26 -12.10 -10.99 -0.17
CA LEU A 26 -13.43 -11.58 -0.33
C LEU A 26 -13.77 -11.87 -1.81
N GLY A 27 -12.78 -11.79 -2.70
CA GLY A 27 -12.88 -12.19 -4.11
C GLY A 27 -13.51 -11.15 -5.04
N VAL A 28 -13.54 -9.86 -4.67
CA VAL A 28 -14.09 -8.78 -5.51
C VAL A 28 -13.05 -7.71 -5.77
N LEU A 29 -12.87 -7.33 -7.02
CA LEU A 29 -11.92 -6.29 -7.40
C LEU A 29 -12.34 -4.94 -6.79
N THR A 30 -11.36 -4.14 -6.39
CA THR A 30 -11.59 -2.78 -5.90
C THR A 30 -10.68 -1.80 -6.60
N GLU A 31 -11.16 -0.57 -6.74
CA GLU A 31 -10.39 0.53 -7.29
C GLU A 31 -10.61 1.78 -6.43
N ILE A 32 -9.50 2.41 -6.03
CA ILE A 32 -9.51 3.65 -5.25
C ILE A 32 -9.50 4.82 -6.22
N VAL A 33 -10.39 5.78 -5.98
CA VAL A 33 -10.57 6.99 -6.80
C VAL A 33 -10.65 8.21 -5.88
N HIS A 34 -10.22 9.37 -6.37
CA HIS A 34 -10.37 10.58 -5.58
C HIS A 34 -11.81 11.11 -5.72
N PRO A 35 -12.46 11.56 -4.63
CA PRO A 35 -13.87 11.98 -4.67
C PRO A 35 -14.13 13.19 -5.58
N ASP A 36 -13.11 13.99 -5.88
CA ASP A 36 -13.19 15.17 -6.75
C ASP A 36 -12.68 14.95 -8.19
N ASP A 37 -12.30 13.71 -8.56
CA ASP A 37 -11.88 13.39 -9.92
C ASP A 37 -12.98 13.80 -10.91
N ALA A 38 -12.61 14.48 -11.99
CA ALA A 38 -13.57 15.03 -12.96
C ALA A 38 -14.45 13.95 -13.62
N ASP A 39 -13.97 12.71 -13.67
CA ASP A 39 -14.65 11.56 -14.24
C ASP A 39 -15.24 10.60 -13.20
N VAL A 40 -15.22 10.96 -11.89
CA VAL A 40 -15.65 10.07 -10.79
C VAL A 40 -17.07 9.53 -11.00
N VAL A 41 -18.01 10.38 -11.39
CA VAL A 41 -19.41 9.97 -11.63
C VAL A 41 -19.52 9.02 -12.82
N SER A 42 -18.79 9.31 -13.92
CA SER A 42 -18.78 8.42 -15.08
C SER A 42 -18.16 7.06 -14.74
N ARG A 43 -17.08 7.03 -13.96
CA ARG A 43 -16.47 5.77 -13.50
C ARG A 43 -17.41 4.99 -12.60
N CYS A 44 -18.07 5.65 -11.64
CA CYS A 44 -19.08 5.02 -10.79
C CYS A 44 -20.29 4.47 -11.57
N SER A 45 -20.59 5.04 -12.75
CA SER A 45 -21.71 4.61 -13.60
C SER A 45 -21.41 3.35 -14.43
N GLU A 46 -20.14 2.93 -14.55
CA GLU A 46 -19.74 1.76 -15.33
C GLU A 46 -20.54 0.49 -14.96
N ASP A 47 -20.86 -0.33 -15.95
CA ASP A 47 -21.72 -1.51 -15.77
C ASP A 47 -21.13 -2.54 -14.80
N ASN A 48 -19.81 -2.68 -14.78
CA ASN A 48 -19.11 -3.60 -13.90
C ASN A 48 -18.85 -3.03 -12.50
N VAL A 49 -19.08 -1.73 -12.28
CA VAL A 49 -19.12 -1.15 -10.93
C VAL A 49 -20.44 -1.55 -10.28
N LYS A 50 -20.36 -2.35 -9.22
CA LYS A 50 -21.54 -2.91 -8.56
C LYS A 50 -21.94 -2.19 -7.28
N GLY A 51 -21.08 -1.36 -6.75
CA GLY A 51 -21.34 -0.52 -5.58
C GLY A 51 -20.20 0.43 -5.31
N ILE A 52 -20.44 1.37 -4.40
CA ILE A 52 -19.54 2.48 -4.10
C ILE A 52 -19.32 2.51 -2.59
N ILE A 53 -18.08 2.76 -2.17
CA ILE A 53 -17.73 2.96 -0.76
C ILE A 53 -17.20 4.37 -0.59
N LEU A 54 -17.76 5.08 0.38
CA LEU A 54 -17.26 6.38 0.83
C LEU A 54 -16.37 6.12 2.04
N SER A 55 -15.06 6.32 1.89
CA SER A 55 -14.10 6.02 2.95
C SER A 55 -14.19 7.00 4.13
N GLY A 56 -13.45 6.69 5.19
CA GLY A 56 -13.19 7.65 6.27
C GLY A 56 -12.19 8.73 5.84
N GLY A 57 -12.13 9.82 6.62
CA GLY A 57 -11.25 10.96 6.38
C GLY A 57 -10.95 11.67 7.71
N PRO A 58 -9.80 12.36 7.84
CA PRO A 58 -9.42 13.04 9.07
C PRO A 58 -10.13 14.38 9.26
N GLN A 59 -10.76 14.90 8.21
CA GLN A 59 -11.36 16.22 8.20
C GLN A 59 -12.81 16.20 8.70
N SER A 60 -13.26 17.32 9.24
CA SER A 60 -14.69 17.53 9.50
C SER A 60 -15.43 17.78 8.18
N VAL A 61 -16.68 17.31 8.08
CA VAL A 61 -17.54 17.59 6.91
C VAL A 61 -17.82 19.08 6.69
N PHE A 62 -17.59 19.90 7.72
CA PHE A 62 -17.79 21.36 7.68
C PHE A 62 -16.56 22.15 7.25
N ALA A 63 -15.39 21.52 7.15
CA ALA A 63 -14.19 22.24 6.74
C ALA A 63 -14.35 22.72 5.28
N ASP A 64 -13.91 23.95 4.99
CA ASP A 64 -14.02 24.53 3.64
C ASP A 64 -13.30 23.69 2.58
N ASP A 65 -12.21 23.03 3.00
CA ASP A 65 -11.38 22.12 2.22
C ASP A 65 -11.77 20.64 2.35
N SER A 66 -12.87 20.32 3.06
CA SER A 66 -13.30 18.94 3.25
C SER A 66 -13.56 18.25 1.90
N PRO A 67 -13.04 17.05 1.63
CA PRO A 67 -13.25 16.38 0.36
C PRO A 67 -14.74 16.08 0.14
N LYS A 68 -15.24 16.42 -1.05
CA LYS A 68 -16.64 16.27 -1.46
C LYS A 68 -16.66 15.59 -2.82
N THR A 69 -17.74 14.89 -3.12
CA THR A 69 -17.99 14.33 -4.45
C THR A 69 -19.24 14.96 -5.09
N ASP A 70 -19.44 14.73 -6.39
CA ASP A 70 -20.62 15.22 -7.11
C ASP A 70 -21.89 14.51 -6.60
N PRO A 71 -22.91 15.24 -6.12
CA PRO A 71 -24.16 14.65 -5.63
C PRO A 71 -24.88 13.75 -6.63
N LYS A 72 -24.65 13.89 -7.95
CA LYS A 72 -25.18 12.98 -8.97
C LYS A 72 -24.79 11.53 -8.74
N LEU A 73 -23.71 11.27 -8.00
CA LEU A 73 -23.30 9.94 -7.58
C LEU A 73 -24.45 9.19 -6.85
N PHE A 74 -25.26 9.89 -6.06
CA PHE A 74 -26.39 9.32 -5.33
C PHE A 74 -27.61 9.01 -6.22
N GLU A 75 -27.60 9.43 -7.49
CA GLU A 75 -28.69 9.22 -8.44
C GLU A 75 -28.41 8.01 -9.38
N LEU A 76 -27.22 7.41 -9.29
CA LEU A 76 -26.78 6.33 -10.18
C LEU A 76 -27.50 4.98 -9.98
N GLY A 77 -28.29 4.84 -8.90
CA GLY A 77 -28.97 3.59 -8.57
C GLY A 77 -28.03 2.43 -8.17
N LYS A 78 -26.79 2.75 -7.78
CA LYS A 78 -25.81 1.78 -7.25
C LYS A 78 -25.88 1.76 -5.73
N PRO A 79 -25.73 0.61 -5.06
CA PRO A 79 -25.57 0.55 -3.61
C PRO A 79 -24.37 1.36 -3.11
N ILE A 80 -24.52 2.02 -1.97
CA ILE A 80 -23.49 2.88 -1.37
C ILE A 80 -23.28 2.49 0.10
N LEU A 81 -22.01 2.40 0.52
CA LEU A 81 -21.62 2.22 1.91
C LEU A 81 -20.77 3.40 2.38
N GLY A 82 -21.27 4.19 3.33
CA GLY A 82 -20.51 5.23 4.02
C GLY A 82 -19.84 4.72 5.29
N ILE A 83 -18.54 4.98 5.44
CA ILE A 83 -17.74 4.57 6.61
C ILE A 83 -17.15 5.81 7.28
N CYS A 84 -17.44 6.02 8.56
CA CYS A 84 -16.94 7.13 9.38
C CYS A 84 -17.20 8.51 8.74
N TYR A 85 -16.20 9.16 8.13
CA TYR A 85 -16.42 10.40 7.36
C TYR A 85 -17.43 10.18 6.23
N GLY A 86 -17.33 9.07 5.49
CA GLY A 86 -18.30 8.71 4.46
C GLY A 86 -19.72 8.53 5.01
N HIS A 87 -19.86 8.12 6.28
CA HIS A 87 -21.14 8.05 6.97
C HIS A 87 -21.74 9.44 7.23
N GLN A 88 -20.91 10.37 7.70
CA GLN A 88 -21.28 11.76 7.95
C GLN A 88 -21.58 12.49 6.64
N TYR A 89 -20.72 12.33 5.64
CA TYR A 89 -20.85 12.95 4.34
C TYR A 89 -22.10 12.46 3.61
N LEU A 90 -22.40 11.16 3.64
CA LEU A 90 -23.63 10.62 3.08
C LEU A 90 -24.87 11.26 3.73
N ALA A 91 -24.88 11.42 5.05
CA ALA A 91 -25.96 12.10 5.75
C ALA A 91 -26.08 13.57 5.31
N HIS A 92 -24.97 14.31 5.34
CA HIS A 92 -24.92 15.73 4.99
C HIS A 92 -25.34 15.99 3.53
N ALA A 93 -24.78 15.22 2.58
CA ALA A 93 -25.03 15.40 1.15
C ALA A 93 -26.49 15.14 0.75
N LEU A 94 -27.21 14.33 1.54
CA LEU A 94 -28.63 14.05 1.33
C LEU A 94 -29.57 14.94 2.16
N GLY A 95 -29.02 15.99 2.81
CA GLY A 95 -29.81 16.97 3.57
C GLY A 95 -30.12 16.56 5.01
N GLY A 96 -29.39 15.59 5.57
CA GLY A 96 -29.36 15.32 7.00
C GLY A 96 -28.56 16.37 7.78
N LYS A 97 -28.55 16.24 9.11
CA LYS A 97 -27.84 17.12 10.03
C LYS A 97 -26.66 16.39 10.66
N VAL A 98 -25.46 16.95 10.48
CA VAL A 98 -24.25 16.54 11.19
C VAL A 98 -23.95 17.64 12.22
N ALA A 99 -23.35 17.29 13.34
CA ALA A 99 -22.85 18.28 14.30
C ALA A 99 -21.49 17.85 14.84
N PRO A 100 -20.64 18.82 15.26
CA PRO A 100 -19.48 18.51 16.06
C PRO A 100 -19.92 17.81 17.35
N GLY A 101 -19.41 16.61 17.61
CA GLY A 101 -19.73 15.89 18.84
C GLY A 101 -19.17 16.61 20.07
N THR A 102 -19.87 16.48 21.20
CA THR A 102 -19.45 17.06 22.49
C THR A 102 -18.31 16.28 23.14
N THR A 103 -18.22 14.98 22.86
CA THR A 103 -17.13 14.07 23.24
C THR A 103 -16.82 13.17 22.05
N GLY A 104 -15.59 13.23 21.53
CA GLY A 104 -15.16 12.29 20.48
C GLY A 104 -15.07 10.86 21.00
N GLU A 105 -15.40 9.89 20.16
CA GLU A 105 -15.31 8.46 20.46
C GLU A 105 -14.11 7.87 19.70
N PHE A 106 -13.11 7.43 20.46
CA PHE A 106 -11.85 6.91 19.92
C PHE A 106 -11.54 5.53 20.52
N GLY A 107 -11.40 4.54 19.65
CA GLY A 107 -11.02 3.19 20.00
C GLY A 107 -12.19 2.22 20.06
N ARG A 108 -12.03 1.17 20.88
CA ARG A 108 -12.98 0.06 20.96
C ARG A 108 -14.28 0.50 21.65
N SER A 109 -15.42 0.24 21.02
CA SER A 109 -16.75 0.46 21.59
C SER A 109 -17.66 -0.75 21.37
N GLU A 110 -18.72 -0.84 22.17
CA GLU A 110 -19.77 -1.85 22.02
C GLU A 110 -20.87 -1.29 21.12
N PHE A 111 -21.11 -1.96 19.99
CA PHE A 111 -22.14 -1.61 19.03
C PHE A 111 -23.31 -2.58 19.15
N THR A 112 -24.52 -2.05 19.18
CA THR A 112 -25.77 -2.82 19.21
C THR A 112 -26.63 -2.46 18.00
N HIS A 113 -27.19 -3.45 17.31
CA HIS A 113 -28.07 -3.26 16.16
C HIS A 113 -29.42 -3.95 16.31
N ASP A 114 -30.47 -3.44 15.66
CA ASP A 114 -31.83 -3.97 15.81
C ASP A 114 -32.15 -5.20 14.91
N GLY A 115 -31.18 -5.62 14.10
CA GLY A 115 -31.26 -6.81 13.24
C GLY A 115 -32.08 -6.61 11.96
N LYS A 116 -32.60 -5.40 11.70
CA LYS A 116 -33.41 -5.12 10.50
C LYS A 116 -32.58 -4.79 9.27
N CYS A 117 -31.37 -4.28 9.47
CA CYS A 117 -30.50 -3.87 8.39
C CYS A 117 -29.82 -5.08 7.71
N PRO A 118 -29.99 -5.30 6.39
CA PRO A 118 -29.35 -6.39 5.66
C PRO A 118 -27.83 -6.42 5.77
N LEU A 119 -27.20 -5.26 5.99
CA LEU A 119 -25.76 -5.12 6.18
C LEU A 119 -25.24 -5.92 7.40
N PHE A 120 -26.07 -6.14 8.41
CA PHE A 120 -25.71 -6.85 9.65
C PHE A 120 -26.19 -8.31 9.69
N LYS A 121 -26.55 -8.88 8.54
CA LYS A 121 -26.86 -10.31 8.45
C LYS A 121 -25.72 -11.17 9.01
N ASN A 122 -26.04 -12.15 9.87
CA ASN A 122 -25.06 -13.01 10.54
C ASN A 122 -24.03 -12.26 11.41
N VAL A 123 -24.34 -11.04 11.85
CA VAL A 123 -23.62 -10.32 12.90
C VAL A 123 -24.42 -10.46 14.20
N PRO A 124 -23.79 -10.77 15.34
CA PRO A 124 -24.49 -10.77 16.63
C PRO A 124 -25.06 -9.38 16.94
N GLU A 125 -26.22 -9.34 17.61
CA GLU A 125 -26.90 -8.11 18.01
C GLU A 125 -25.96 -7.09 18.67
N THR A 126 -25.04 -7.58 19.50
CA THR A 126 -23.99 -6.79 20.13
C THR A 126 -22.61 -7.30 19.74
N SER A 127 -21.70 -6.41 19.36
CA SER A 127 -20.32 -6.75 19.00
C SER A 127 -19.35 -5.59 19.22
N ALA A 128 -18.04 -5.87 19.28
CA ALA A 128 -17.04 -4.82 19.39
C ALA A 128 -16.68 -4.20 18.03
N VAL A 129 -16.64 -2.87 18.00
CA VAL A 129 -16.29 -2.06 16.83
C VAL A 129 -15.20 -1.04 17.15
N TRP A 130 -14.57 -0.49 16.12
CA TRP A 130 -13.57 0.57 16.24
C TRP A 130 -14.09 1.94 15.80
N MET A 131 -14.27 2.83 16.76
CA MET A 131 -14.72 4.21 16.57
C MET A 131 -13.51 5.14 16.42
N ASN A 132 -13.63 6.15 15.56
CA ASN A 132 -12.62 7.19 15.40
C ASN A 132 -13.26 8.46 14.83
N HIS A 133 -14.05 9.16 15.63
CA HIS A 133 -14.75 10.36 15.18
C HIS A 133 -14.91 11.41 16.28
N VAL A 134 -15.03 12.66 15.84
CA VAL A 134 -15.46 13.78 16.68
C VAL A 134 -16.88 14.17 16.29
N ASP A 135 -17.11 14.40 15.00
CA ASP A 135 -18.43 14.73 14.48
C ASP A 135 -19.37 13.51 14.55
N ALA A 136 -20.66 13.77 14.70
CA ALA A 136 -21.70 12.75 14.71
C ALA A 136 -22.89 13.21 13.87
N VAL A 137 -23.58 12.26 13.25
CA VAL A 137 -24.84 12.54 12.56
C VAL A 137 -25.94 12.71 13.61
N GLU A 138 -26.60 13.86 13.66
CA GLU A 138 -27.75 14.06 14.54
C GLU A 138 -29.04 13.55 13.89
N GLU A 139 -29.18 13.75 12.58
CA GLU A 139 -30.38 13.39 11.84
C GLU A 139 -30.03 12.95 10.42
N PHE A 140 -30.54 11.78 10.01
CA PHE A 140 -30.49 11.37 8.62
C PHE A 140 -31.66 11.94 7.83
N SER A 141 -31.45 12.19 6.54
CA SER A 141 -32.52 12.58 5.63
C SER A 141 -33.65 11.54 5.57
N LYS A 142 -34.85 11.99 5.18
CA LYS A 142 -36.02 11.12 5.03
C LYS A 142 -35.71 9.92 4.13
N GLY A 143 -36.11 8.73 4.58
CA GLY A 143 -35.89 7.45 3.89
C GLY A 143 -34.91 6.54 4.62
N PHE A 144 -34.00 7.11 5.42
CA PHE A 144 -33.13 6.32 6.29
C PHE A 144 -33.86 5.81 7.52
N SER A 145 -33.56 4.58 7.90
CA SER A 145 -33.91 3.97 9.18
C SER A 145 -32.63 3.80 10.01
N LEU A 146 -32.64 4.30 11.25
CA LEU A 146 -31.59 3.99 12.22
C LEU A 146 -31.65 2.52 12.57
N CYS A 147 -30.49 1.85 12.61
CA CYS A 147 -30.42 0.41 12.81
C CYS A 147 -29.32 -0.04 13.77
N GLY A 148 -28.53 0.88 14.31
CA GLY A 148 -27.60 0.56 15.40
C GLY A 148 -26.93 1.77 16.04
N SER A 149 -26.44 1.56 17.25
CA SER A 149 -25.94 2.59 18.16
C SER A 149 -24.76 2.09 19.00
N THR A 150 -23.93 3.00 19.46
CA THR A 150 -23.01 2.81 20.60
C THR A 150 -23.54 3.60 21.81
N PRO A 151 -22.99 3.40 23.03
CA PRO A 151 -23.37 4.18 24.20
C PRO A 151 -23.22 5.71 24.04
N HIS A 152 -22.36 6.16 23.11
CA HIS A 152 -22.07 7.59 22.89
C HIS A 152 -22.58 8.12 21.55
N CYS A 153 -23.13 7.26 20.67
CA CYS A 153 -23.59 7.62 19.35
C CYS A 153 -24.82 6.79 18.94
N GLU A 154 -26.02 7.35 19.12
CA GLU A 154 -27.30 6.72 18.78
C GLU A 154 -27.47 6.43 17.28
N THR A 155 -26.79 7.20 16.44
CA THR A 155 -26.88 7.16 14.98
C THR A 155 -25.73 6.39 14.34
N SER A 156 -25.07 5.51 15.09
CA SER A 156 -23.87 4.79 14.62
C SER A 156 -24.07 3.95 13.37
N ALA A 157 -25.30 3.52 13.08
CA ALA A 157 -25.65 2.88 11.82
C ALA A 157 -27.04 3.27 11.31
N ALA A 158 -27.14 3.48 10.00
CA ALA A 158 -28.39 3.77 9.32
C ALA A 158 -28.40 3.17 7.91
N PHE A 159 -29.60 2.92 7.38
CA PHE A 159 -29.77 2.42 6.02
C PHE A 159 -31.05 2.92 5.35
N ASP A 160 -31.01 3.04 4.02
CA ASP A 160 -32.16 3.24 3.16
C ASP A 160 -32.28 2.03 2.22
N GLU A 161 -33.27 1.20 2.47
CA GLU A 161 -33.52 -0.03 1.72
C GLU A 161 -33.95 0.24 0.27
N SER A 162 -34.63 1.35 0.01
CA SER A 162 -35.11 1.68 -1.34
C SER A 162 -33.98 2.07 -2.29
N ARG A 163 -32.96 2.74 -1.76
CA ARG A 163 -31.77 3.19 -2.51
C ARG A 163 -30.56 2.27 -2.35
N ASN A 164 -30.64 1.26 -1.46
CA ASN A 164 -29.50 0.44 -1.03
C ASN A 164 -28.34 1.29 -0.49
N PHE A 165 -28.65 2.30 0.31
CA PHE A 165 -27.64 3.12 0.99
C PHE A 165 -27.47 2.63 2.41
N TYR A 166 -26.22 2.45 2.81
CA TYR A 166 -25.83 1.96 4.12
C TYR A 166 -24.75 2.84 4.69
N SER A 167 -24.73 2.96 6.00
CA SER A 167 -23.87 3.92 6.67
C SER A 167 -23.48 3.42 8.05
N VAL A 168 -22.19 3.46 8.37
CA VAL A 168 -21.64 3.07 9.69
C VAL A 168 -20.60 4.09 10.16
N GLN A 169 -20.68 4.46 11.44
CA GLN A 169 -19.77 5.44 12.05
C GLN A 169 -18.41 4.83 12.45
N PHE A 170 -18.29 3.50 12.46
CA PHE A 170 -17.09 2.74 12.81
C PHE A 170 -16.35 2.18 11.58
N HIS A 171 -15.06 1.87 11.77
CA HIS A 171 -14.19 1.32 10.72
C HIS A 171 -14.33 -0.20 10.61
N LEU A 172 -14.74 -0.70 9.45
CA LEU A 172 -14.97 -2.13 9.18
C LEU A 172 -13.68 -2.88 8.82
N GLU A 173 -12.69 -2.14 8.33
CA GLU A 173 -11.47 -2.63 7.71
C GLU A 173 -10.37 -3.01 8.72
N VAL A 174 -10.50 -2.52 9.96
CA VAL A 174 -9.56 -2.78 11.05
C VAL A 174 -9.92 -4.06 11.81
N THR A 175 -8.91 -4.76 12.30
CA THR A 175 -9.07 -6.02 13.04
C THR A 175 -9.75 -5.87 14.39
N HIS A 176 -9.86 -4.65 14.91
CA HIS A 176 -10.55 -4.36 16.16
C HIS A 176 -12.08 -4.43 16.02
N THR A 177 -12.61 -4.38 14.81
CA THR A 177 -14.03 -4.59 14.52
C THR A 177 -14.26 -6.07 14.24
N GLU A 178 -14.87 -6.78 15.18
CA GLU A 178 -14.89 -8.26 15.23
C GLU A 178 -15.52 -8.90 13.98
N PHE A 179 -16.56 -8.28 13.43
CA PHE A 179 -17.33 -8.81 12.30
C PHE A 179 -17.19 -7.96 11.03
N GLY A 180 -16.15 -7.14 10.92
CA GLY A 180 -15.95 -6.23 9.77
C GLY A 180 -15.92 -6.95 8.42
N ALA A 181 -15.27 -8.12 8.34
CA ALA A 181 -15.25 -8.94 7.14
C ALA A 181 -16.63 -9.51 6.76
N THR A 182 -17.44 -9.90 7.75
CA THR A 182 -18.82 -10.37 7.54
C THR A 182 -19.68 -9.23 6.98
N ILE A 183 -19.53 -8.03 7.53
CA ILE A 183 -20.25 -6.83 7.08
C ILE A 183 -19.88 -6.46 5.64
N PHE A 184 -18.59 -6.45 5.30
CA PHE A 184 -18.17 -6.27 3.90
C PHE A 184 -18.75 -7.36 3.00
N ASN A 185 -18.76 -8.61 3.45
CA ASN A 185 -19.33 -9.69 2.66
C ASN A 185 -20.83 -9.49 2.38
N ASN A 186 -21.60 -9.04 3.38
CA ASN A 186 -23.01 -8.72 3.20
C ASN A 186 -23.21 -7.56 2.22
N PHE A 187 -22.38 -6.51 2.29
CA PHE A 187 -22.46 -5.40 1.33
C PHE A 187 -22.18 -5.86 -0.10
N LEU A 188 -21.23 -6.76 -0.29
CA LEU A 188 -20.92 -7.34 -1.59
C LEU A 188 -22.08 -8.20 -2.14
N ASP A 189 -22.81 -8.90 -1.26
CA ASP A 189 -24.02 -9.64 -1.64
C ASP A 189 -25.16 -8.68 -2.02
N ILE A 190 -25.33 -7.57 -1.29
CA ILE A 190 -26.28 -6.49 -1.62
C ILE A 190 -25.95 -5.89 -3.00
N CYS A 191 -24.66 -5.72 -3.31
CA CYS A 191 -24.20 -5.25 -4.62
C CYS A 191 -24.39 -6.27 -5.76
N GLY A 192 -24.68 -7.54 -5.44
CA GLY A 192 -24.72 -8.62 -6.43
C GLY A 192 -23.34 -8.88 -7.06
N CYS A 193 -22.27 -8.71 -6.29
CA CYS A 193 -20.90 -8.93 -6.78
C CYS A 193 -20.64 -10.42 -7.04
N VAL A 194 -20.12 -10.73 -8.23
CA VAL A 194 -19.54 -12.04 -8.54
C VAL A 194 -18.16 -12.08 -7.92
N ARG A 195 -17.81 -13.21 -7.29
CA ARG A 195 -16.51 -13.40 -6.61
C ARG A 195 -15.49 -13.99 -7.59
N ASP A 196 -15.13 -13.21 -8.60
CA ASP A 196 -14.26 -13.62 -9.71
C ASP A 196 -12.86 -13.02 -9.65
N TRP A 197 -12.51 -12.30 -8.59
CA TRP A 197 -11.16 -11.81 -8.39
C TRP A 197 -10.33 -12.83 -7.61
N ASP A 198 -9.51 -13.59 -8.33
CA ASP A 198 -8.55 -14.54 -7.78
C ASP A 198 -7.25 -14.56 -8.63
N MET A 199 -6.15 -15.01 -8.02
CA MET A 199 -4.83 -14.93 -8.66
C MET A 199 -4.65 -15.90 -9.84
N GLU A 200 -5.42 -16.98 -9.92
CA GLU A 200 -5.37 -17.88 -11.09
C GLU A 200 -6.01 -17.24 -12.31
N ARG A 201 -7.15 -16.56 -12.13
CA ARG A 201 -7.80 -15.78 -13.19
C ARG A 201 -6.96 -14.59 -13.57
N PHE A 202 -6.46 -13.83 -12.60
CA PHE A 202 -5.57 -12.69 -12.84
C PHE A 202 -4.38 -13.10 -13.72
N LEU A 203 -3.72 -14.22 -13.39
CA LEU A 203 -2.59 -14.74 -14.17
C LEU A 203 -2.97 -14.96 -15.64
N LYS A 204 -4.10 -15.63 -15.91
CA LYS A 204 -4.58 -15.91 -17.29
C LYS A 204 -4.94 -14.64 -18.04
N GLU A 205 -5.59 -13.69 -17.37
CA GLU A 205 -6.01 -12.45 -18.01
C GLU A 205 -4.84 -11.54 -18.33
N GLN A 206 -3.87 -11.46 -17.42
CA GLN A 206 -2.69 -10.63 -17.60
C GLN A 206 -1.68 -11.25 -18.57
N GLU A 207 -1.64 -12.58 -18.72
CA GLU A 207 -0.83 -13.24 -19.75
C GLU A 207 -1.12 -12.69 -21.15
N GLU A 208 -2.39 -12.61 -21.55
CA GLU A 208 -2.79 -12.11 -22.87
C GLU A 208 -2.49 -10.62 -23.03
N LYS A 209 -2.79 -9.80 -22.00
CA LYS A 209 -2.49 -8.37 -22.00
C LYS A 209 -0.98 -8.11 -22.13
N LEU A 210 -0.16 -8.87 -21.41
CA LEU A 210 1.29 -8.74 -21.43
C LEU A 210 1.87 -9.14 -22.78
N LYS A 211 1.42 -10.27 -23.38
CA LYS A 211 1.86 -10.66 -24.73
C LYS A 211 1.55 -9.58 -25.76
N GLN A 212 0.36 -8.98 -25.71
CA GLN A 212 -0.02 -7.88 -26.59
C GLN A 212 0.81 -6.60 -26.36
N LYS A 213 1.02 -6.22 -25.09
CA LYS A 213 1.78 -5.01 -24.74
C LYS A 213 3.27 -5.14 -25.08
N VAL A 214 3.84 -6.33 -24.90
CA VAL A 214 5.26 -6.61 -25.15
C VAL A 214 5.52 -6.85 -26.64
N GLY A 215 4.58 -7.49 -27.36
CA GLY A 215 4.74 -7.83 -28.78
C GLY A 215 5.91 -8.79 -28.97
N ASP A 216 6.85 -8.42 -29.85
CA ASP A 216 8.07 -9.19 -30.16
C ASP A 216 9.31 -8.73 -29.38
N LYS A 217 9.17 -7.76 -28.47
CA LYS A 217 10.29 -7.19 -27.70
C LYS A 217 10.75 -8.12 -26.57
N ASN A 218 12.02 -8.07 -26.22
CA ASN A 218 12.54 -8.73 -25.03
C ASN A 218 12.25 -7.88 -23.79
N VAL A 219 12.30 -8.49 -22.61
CA VAL A 219 12.03 -7.82 -21.34
C VAL A 219 13.21 -7.98 -20.41
N PHE A 220 13.66 -6.87 -19.85
CA PHE A 220 14.72 -6.82 -18.87
C PHE A 220 14.17 -6.35 -17.52
N LEU A 221 14.61 -6.96 -16.41
CA LEU A 221 14.21 -6.55 -15.07
C LEU A 221 15.39 -6.59 -14.09
N PHE A 222 15.48 -5.57 -13.24
CA PHE A 222 16.33 -5.62 -12.06
C PHE A 222 15.66 -6.44 -10.97
N VAL A 223 16.24 -7.59 -10.66
CA VAL A 223 15.83 -8.44 -9.55
C VAL A 223 16.57 -7.95 -8.32
N SER A 224 15.85 -7.44 -7.32
CA SER A 224 16.45 -7.02 -6.03
C SER A 224 16.48 -8.15 -5.00
N GLY A 225 15.95 -9.32 -5.37
CA GLY A 225 15.60 -10.42 -4.46
C GLY A 225 14.30 -10.15 -3.70
N GLY A 226 13.84 -8.91 -3.60
CA GLY A 226 12.53 -8.57 -3.02
C GLY A 226 11.39 -9.39 -3.65
N VAL A 227 10.32 -9.60 -2.88
CA VAL A 227 9.18 -10.43 -3.34
C VAL A 227 8.59 -9.87 -4.63
N ASP A 228 8.41 -8.55 -4.75
CA ASP A 228 7.71 -7.95 -5.90
C ASP A 228 8.52 -8.09 -7.20
N SER A 229 9.82 -7.80 -7.16
CA SER A 229 10.72 -7.96 -8.31
C SER A 229 10.87 -9.44 -8.69
N THR A 230 10.95 -10.34 -7.71
CA THR A 230 11.05 -11.78 -7.95
C THR A 230 9.78 -12.36 -8.57
N VAL A 231 8.60 -12.00 -8.05
CA VAL A 231 7.31 -12.43 -8.59
C VAL A 231 7.10 -11.85 -9.99
N SER A 232 7.45 -10.59 -10.22
CA SER A 232 7.39 -9.97 -11.55
C SER A 232 8.28 -10.71 -12.55
N PHE A 233 9.51 -11.03 -12.15
CA PHE A 233 10.45 -11.78 -12.99
C PHE A 233 9.91 -13.17 -13.34
N ALA A 234 9.42 -13.89 -12.34
CA ALA A 234 8.84 -15.23 -12.51
C ALA A 234 7.61 -15.18 -13.42
N PHE A 235 6.76 -14.17 -13.24
CA PHE A 235 5.55 -14.01 -14.02
C PHE A 235 5.87 -13.74 -15.49
N LEU A 236 6.76 -12.78 -15.76
CA LEU A 236 7.19 -12.46 -17.12
C LEU A 236 7.85 -13.67 -17.79
N THR A 237 8.71 -14.38 -17.09
CA THR A 237 9.37 -15.59 -17.62
C THR A 237 8.34 -16.65 -18.02
N LYS A 238 7.33 -16.88 -17.16
CA LYS A 238 6.26 -17.84 -17.44
C LYS A 238 5.43 -17.46 -18.68
N VAL A 239 5.18 -16.17 -18.88
CA VAL A 239 4.33 -15.65 -19.96
C VAL A 239 5.07 -15.53 -21.30
N LEU A 240 6.32 -15.08 -21.28
CA LEU A 240 7.06 -14.69 -22.48
C LEU A 240 8.13 -15.72 -22.89
N GLY A 241 8.52 -16.63 -21.99
CA GLY A 241 9.63 -17.56 -22.20
C GLY A 241 10.94 -17.03 -21.61
N ALA A 242 11.81 -17.94 -21.17
CA ALA A 242 13.09 -17.62 -20.54
C ALA A 242 14.09 -16.99 -21.52
N GLU A 243 13.94 -17.26 -22.81
CA GLU A 243 14.76 -16.70 -23.89
C GLU A 243 14.48 -15.22 -24.17
N ARG A 244 13.30 -14.72 -23.77
CA ARG A 244 12.88 -13.32 -23.97
C ARG A 244 12.94 -12.48 -22.72
N VAL A 245 13.25 -13.07 -21.57
CA VAL A 245 13.21 -12.40 -20.26
C VAL A 245 14.57 -12.53 -19.59
N ARG A 246 15.22 -11.40 -19.34
CA ARG A 246 16.55 -11.34 -18.71
C ARG A 246 16.50 -10.58 -17.40
N GLY A 247 17.02 -11.19 -16.34
CA GLY A 247 17.13 -10.58 -15.03
C GLY A 247 18.55 -10.16 -14.72
N LEU A 248 18.73 -9.04 -14.03
CA LEU A 248 19.99 -8.69 -13.37
C LEU A 248 19.80 -8.64 -11.85
N PHE A 249 20.58 -9.44 -11.13
CA PHE A 249 20.73 -9.37 -9.68
C PHE A 249 22.13 -8.83 -9.35
N VAL A 250 22.20 -7.71 -8.64
CA VAL A 250 23.48 -7.10 -8.27
C VAL A 250 23.81 -7.52 -6.84
N ASP A 251 24.88 -8.30 -6.68
CA ASP A 251 25.46 -8.60 -5.38
C ASP A 251 26.32 -7.41 -4.93
N THR A 252 25.76 -6.64 -4.02
CA THR A 252 26.37 -5.42 -3.47
C THR A 252 27.35 -5.71 -2.34
N GLY A 253 27.51 -6.97 -1.91
CA GLY A 253 28.24 -7.33 -0.68
C GLY A 253 27.53 -6.89 0.62
N LEU A 254 26.35 -6.28 0.53
CA LEU A 254 25.55 -5.81 1.66
C LEU A 254 24.27 -6.65 1.85
N LEU A 255 24.21 -7.84 1.26
CA LEU A 255 23.08 -8.77 1.37
C LEU A 255 23.18 -9.63 2.64
N ARG A 256 22.14 -10.43 2.91
CA ARG A 256 22.20 -11.42 4.00
C ARG A 256 23.11 -12.58 3.61
N GLN A 257 23.56 -13.30 4.63
CA GLN A 257 24.32 -14.53 4.44
C GLN A 257 23.57 -15.50 3.53
N ASN A 258 24.28 -15.99 2.51
CA ASN A 258 23.79 -16.93 1.49
C ASN A 258 22.61 -16.42 0.64
N GLU A 259 22.34 -15.11 0.62
CA GLU A 259 21.18 -14.57 -0.11
C GLU A 259 21.33 -14.71 -1.62
N VAL A 260 22.55 -14.56 -2.15
CA VAL A 260 22.84 -14.73 -3.58
C VAL A 260 22.48 -16.14 -4.03
N GLU A 261 23.01 -17.16 -3.35
CA GLU A 261 22.79 -18.56 -3.69
C GLU A 261 21.31 -18.96 -3.55
N GLN A 262 20.61 -18.39 -2.56
CA GLN A 262 19.18 -18.63 -2.36
C GLN A 262 18.34 -18.05 -3.50
N VAL A 263 18.64 -16.81 -3.91
CA VAL A 263 17.93 -16.15 -5.02
C VAL A 263 18.20 -16.91 -6.31
N GLU A 264 19.46 -17.17 -6.65
CA GLU A 264 19.83 -17.92 -7.86
C GLU A 264 19.17 -19.30 -7.92
N LYS A 265 19.21 -20.06 -6.82
CA LYS A 265 18.57 -21.39 -6.74
C LYS A 265 17.06 -21.30 -6.97
N SER A 266 16.40 -20.32 -6.37
CA SER A 266 14.95 -20.15 -6.49
C SER A 266 14.52 -19.75 -7.89
N ILE A 267 15.29 -18.84 -8.52
CA ILE A 267 15.02 -18.40 -9.88
C ILE A 267 15.34 -19.50 -10.91
N LYS A 268 16.40 -20.27 -10.69
CA LYS A 268 16.70 -21.45 -11.52
C LYS A 268 15.62 -22.53 -11.43
N ALA A 269 15.01 -22.71 -10.25
CA ALA A 269 13.96 -23.70 -10.04
C ALA A 269 12.69 -23.41 -10.87
N ILE A 270 12.44 -22.15 -11.22
CA ILE A 270 11.33 -21.74 -12.09
C ILE A 270 11.73 -21.64 -13.57
N GLY A 271 12.95 -22.07 -13.93
CA GLY A 271 13.43 -22.12 -15.30
C GLY A 271 13.80 -20.77 -15.91
N ALA A 272 14.06 -19.75 -15.09
CA ALA A 272 14.38 -18.40 -15.55
C ALA A 272 15.90 -18.13 -15.56
N ASP A 273 16.34 -17.23 -16.45
CA ASP A 273 17.74 -16.84 -16.59
C ASP A 273 18.07 -15.55 -15.82
N LEU A 274 18.78 -15.70 -14.71
CA LEU A 274 19.23 -14.59 -13.88
C LEU A 274 20.73 -14.38 -14.05
N THR A 275 21.11 -13.21 -14.55
CA THR A 275 22.50 -12.77 -14.51
C THR A 275 22.80 -12.18 -13.14
N THR A 276 23.76 -12.76 -12.41
CA THR A 276 24.28 -12.18 -11.17
C THR A 276 25.55 -11.38 -11.46
N LEU A 277 25.57 -10.12 -11.03
CA LEU A 277 26.74 -9.26 -11.12
C LEU A 277 27.33 -9.05 -9.72
N HIS A 278 28.53 -9.59 -9.51
CA HIS A 278 29.25 -9.46 -8.26
C HIS A 278 30.01 -8.13 -8.23
N SER A 279 29.50 -7.17 -7.46
CA SER A 279 30.06 -5.83 -7.34
C SER A 279 30.46 -5.47 -5.90
N ALA A 280 30.56 -6.46 -5.01
CA ALA A 280 30.86 -6.27 -3.60
C ALA A 280 32.09 -5.36 -3.37
N ASP A 281 33.19 -5.58 -4.09
CA ASP A 281 34.41 -4.78 -3.95
C ASP A 281 34.19 -3.31 -4.31
N THR A 282 33.39 -3.02 -5.35
CA THR A 282 33.04 -1.65 -5.75
C THR A 282 32.21 -0.97 -4.67
N PHE A 283 31.18 -1.63 -4.15
CA PHE A 283 30.32 -1.07 -3.10
C PHE A 283 31.07 -0.86 -1.79
N LEU A 284 31.83 -1.86 -1.35
CA LEU A 284 32.61 -1.79 -0.10
C LEU A 284 33.75 -0.78 -0.21
N GLY A 285 34.40 -0.68 -1.38
CA GLY A 285 35.41 0.33 -1.68
C GLY A 285 34.86 1.76 -1.60
N ASN A 286 33.70 2.01 -2.21
CA ASN A 286 33.04 3.31 -2.16
C ASN A 286 32.53 3.69 -0.76
N LEU A 287 32.28 2.69 0.11
CA LEU A 287 31.85 2.88 1.49
C LEU A 287 33.03 3.01 2.48
N ALA A 288 34.28 2.86 2.03
CA ALA A 288 35.44 2.89 2.90
C ALA A 288 35.54 4.24 3.64
N GLY A 289 35.58 4.18 4.97
CA GLY A 289 35.67 5.36 5.84
C GLY A 289 34.36 6.15 6.00
N VAL A 290 33.26 5.72 5.40
CA VAL A 290 31.97 6.42 5.49
C VAL A 290 31.20 5.99 6.73
N THR A 291 30.92 6.93 7.62
CA THR A 291 30.21 6.69 8.89
C THR A 291 28.79 7.25 8.88
N GLU A 292 28.59 8.42 8.26
CA GLU A 292 27.30 9.12 8.22
C GLU A 292 26.22 8.31 7.46
N PRO A 293 25.08 7.98 8.10
CA PRO A 293 24.10 7.06 7.51
C PRO A 293 23.44 7.54 6.21
N GLU A 294 23.14 8.84 6.08
CA GLU A 294 22.54 9.37 4.85
C GLU A 294 23.57 9.38 3.70
N GLN A 295 24.83 9.73 3.99
CA GLN A 295 25.91 9.63 3.00
C GLN A 295 26.11 8.18 2.53
N LYS A 296 26.04 7.19 3.43
CA LYS A 296 26.05 5.77 3.03
C LYS A 296 24.91 5.42 2.07
N ARG A 297 23.68 5.90 2.35
CA ARG A 297 22.52 5.65 1.48
C ARG A 297 22.72 6.24 0.10
N GLU A 298 23.20 7.47 0.01
CA GLU A 298 23.49 8.15 -1.25
C GLU A 298 24.56 7.42 -2.06
N ILE A 299 25.68 7.06 -1.42
CA ILE A 299 26.78 6.32 -2.07
C ILE A 299 26.31 4.97 -2.59
N ILE A 300 25.56 4.20 -1.79
CA ILE A 300 25.03 2.90 -2.23
C ILE A 300 24.07 3.10 -3.42
N GLY A 301 23.20 4.11 -3.35
CA GLY A 301 22.28 4.43 -4.44
C GLY A 301 23.00 4.79 -5.74
N HIS A 302 23.98 5.69 -5.69
CA HIS A 302 24.77 6.09 -6.86
C HIS A 302 25.60 4.93 -7.42
N THR A 303 26.29 4.19 -6.54
CA THR A 303 27.10 3.02 -6.97
C THR A 303 26.22 1.99 -7.68
N PHE A 304 24.99 1.77 -7.20
CA PHE A 304 24.04 0.88 -7.85
C PHE A 304 23.66 1.37 -9.25
N LEU A 305 23.42 2.67 -9.43
CA LEU A 305 23.16 3.24 -10.76
C LEU A 305 24.34 3.09 -11.71
N ASP A 306 25.56 3.36 -11.23
CA ASP A 306 26.77 3.28 -12.04
C ASP A 306 26.97 1.83 -12.55
N VAL A 307 26.82 0.86 -11.65
CA VAL A 307 26.91 -0.58 -11.97
C VAL A 307 25.83 -0.99 -12.97
N GLN A 308 24.60 -0.47 -12.83
CA GLN A 308 23.54 -0.72 -13.80
C GLN A 308 23.86 -0.12 -15.17
N ASN A 309 24.34 1.12 -15.23
CA ASN A 309 24.66 1.80 -16.48
C ASN A 309 25.79 1.11 -17.23
N GLU A 310 26.82 0.67 -16.50
CA GLU A 310 27.90 -0.12 -17.06
C GLU A 310 27.38 -1.43 -17.65
N PHE A 311 26.54 -2.16 -16.91
CA PHE A 311 25.94 -3.40 -17.39
C PHE A 311 25.08 -3.21 -18.64
N PHE A 312 24.24 -2.17 -18.67
CA PHE A 312 23.40 -1.84 -19.83
C PHE A 312 24.24 -1.53 -21.06
N SER A 313 25.29 -0.74 -20.90
CA SER A 313 26.18 -0.34 -22.00
C SER A 313 26.99 -1.51 -22.55
N GLN A 314 27.42 -2.43 -21.69
CA GLN A 314 28.22 -3.59 -22.09
C GLN A 314 27.42 -4.71 -22.75
N ASN A 315 26.12 -4.83 -22.44
CA ASN A 315 25.27 -5.93 -22.91
C ASN A 315 24.37 -5.55 -24.10
N ASP A 316 24.54 -4.35 -24.67
CA ASP A 316 23.77 -3.85 -25.81
C ASP A 316 22.25 -4.05 -25.61
N LEU A 317 21.78 -3.78 -24.37
CA LEU A 317 20.36 -3.87 -23.99
C LEU A 317 19.59 -2.66 -24.53
N HIS A 318 19.77 -2.37 -25.82
CA HIS A 318 19.21 -1.25 -26.55
C HIS A 318 17.99 -1.71 -27.37
N ASP A 319 17.80 -1.19 -28.58
CA ASP A 319 16.59 -1.41 -29.41
C ASP A 319 16.02 -2.83 -29.34
N GLY A 320 14.73 -2.93 -29.00
CA GLY A 320 14.03 -4.22 -28.88
C GLY A 320 13.86 -4.73 -27.45
N TRP A 321 14.37 -4.02 -26.42
CA TRP A 321 14.12 -4.33 -25.01
C TRP A 321 13.09 -3.41 -24.35
N LEU A 322 12.32 -3.95 -23.42
CA LEU A 322 11.45 -3.24 -22.48
C LEU A 322 12.00 -3.40 -21.07
N LEU A 323 11.88 -2.37 -20.25
CA LEU A 323 12.20 -2.44 -18.83
C LEU A 323 10.95 -2.85 -18.05
N ALA A 324 11.07 -3.86 -17.20
CA ALA A 324 10.01 -4.21 -16.27
C ALA A 324 10.30 -3.69 -14.86
N GLN A 325 9.23 -3.40 -14.10
CA GLN A 325 9.30 -3.04 -12.69
C GLN A 325 8.28 -3.82 -11.87
N GLY A 326 8.65 -4.15 -10.63
CA GLY A 326 7.76 -4.79 -9.66
C GLY A 326 6.88 -3.81 -8.89
N THR A 327 6.41 -2.75 -9.54
CA THR A 327 5.51 -1.76 -8.96
C THR A 327 4.18 -2.43 -8.59
N ILE A 328 3.64 -2.11 -7.41
CA ILE A 328 2.37 -2.66 -6.90
C ILE A 328 1.32 -1.57 -6.73
N TYR A 329 0.06 -1.96 -6.51
CA TYR A 329 -1.08 -1.05 -6.50
C TYR A 329 -0.96 0.14 -5.53
N PRO A 330 -0.48 -0.04 -4.27
CA PRO A 330 -0.18 1.09 -3.40
C PRO A 330 0.75 2.13 -4.01
N ASP A 331 1.78 1.71 -4.75
CA ASP A 331 2.74 2.62 -5.36
C ASP A 331 2.10 3.52 -6.43
N THR A 332 1.15 2.95 -7.20
CA THR A 332 0.46 3.65 -8.30
C THR A 332 -0.51 4.72 -7.82
N ILE A 333 -1.19 4.49 -6.69
CA ILE A 333 -2.13 5.44 -6.11
C ILE A 333 -1.37 6.58 -5.44
N GLU A 334 -0.29 6.28 -4.71
CA GLU A 334 0.58 7.31 -4.13
C GLU A 334 1.20 8.22 -5.21
N SER A 335 1.58 7.66 -6.36
CA SER A 335 2.13 8.45 -7.47
C SER A 335 1.06 9.22 -8.24
N GLY A 336 -0.19 8.74 -8.30
CA GLY A 336 -1.30 9.40 -8.99
C GLY A 336 -2.06 10.44 -8.15
N GLY A 337 -2.11 10.28 -6.83
CA GLY A 337 -3.03 11.01 -5.95
C GLY A 337 -2.45 12.19 -5.18
N THR A 338 -1.14 12.44 -5.27
CA THR A 338 -0.52 13.44 -4.40
C THR A 338 0.20 14.51 -5.20
N LYS A 339 -0.38 15.72 -5.25
CA LYS A 339 0.31 16.97 -5.65
C LYS A 339 1.65 17.19 -4.91
N ASN A 340 1.90 16.44 -3.83
CA ASN A 340 3.13 16.44 -3.03
C ASN A 340 3.98 15.15 -3.10
N ALA A 341 3.49 14.03 -3.64
CA ALA A 341 4.25 12.78 -3.78
C ALA A 341 5.14 12.82 -5.02
N ASP A 342 4.72 13.60 -6.03
CA ASP A 342 5.62 14.04 -7.08
C ASP A 342 6.93 14.54 -6.44
N LYS A 343 6.90 15.38 -5.41
CA LYS A 343 8.14 15.91 -4.80
C LYS A 343 8.98 14.90 -4.01
N ILE A 344 8.42 13.76 -3.61
CA ILE A 344 9.15 12.74 -2.83
C ILE A 344 9.69 11.62 -3.75
N LYS A 345 8.98 11.28 -4.83
CA LYS A 345 9.41 10.27 -5.81
C LYS A 345 10.13 10.87 -7.04
N THR A 346 10.10 12.19 -7.29
CA THR A 346 10.71 12.79 -8.51
C THR A 346 12.21 13.12 -8.44
N HIS A 347 12.90 12.94 -7.32
CA HIS A 347 14.33 13.31 -7.22
C HIS A 347 15.26 12.26 -6.60
N HIS A 348 14.91 10.98 -6.65
CA HIS A 348 15.84 9.93 -6.23
C HIS A 348 16.21 8.99 -7.38
N ASN A 349 17.44 9.22 -7.86
CA ASN A 349 18.35 8.19 -8.36
C ASN A 349 17.76 7.21 -9.38
N ARG A 350 17.44 7.68 -10.57
CA ARG A 350 17.28 6.82 -11.74
C ARG A 350 18.43 7.07 -12.71
N ALA A 351 19.01 6.00 -13.21
CA ALA A 351 20.00 6.04 -14.28
C ALA A 351 19.43 6.82 -15.48
N PRO A 352 20.20 7.72 -16.12
CA PRO A 352 19.75 8.47 -17.31
C PRO A 352 19.17 7.57 -18.42
N GLU A 353 19.71 6.37 -18.57
CA GLU A 353 19.29 5.33 -19.51
C GLU A 353 17.93 4.74 -19.13
N VAL A 354 17.71 4.46 -17.84
CA VAL A 354 16.42 4.02 -17.30
C VAL A 354 15.37 5.12 -17.47
N GLN A 355 15.75 6.38 -17.24
CA GLN A 355 14.86 7.52 -17.43
C GLN A 355 14.45 7.67 -18.90
N LYS A 356 15.37 7.49 -19.86
CA LYS A 356 15.03 7.48 -21.30
C LYS A 356 14.01 6.39 -21.65
N LEU A 357 14.13 5.20 -21.07
CA LEU A 357 13.17 4.11 -21.29
C LEU A 357 11.79 4.44 -20.70
N ILE A 358 11.75 5.06 -19.53
CA ILE A 358 10.51 5.56 -18.91
C ILE A 358 9.87 6.63 -19.81
N ASP A 359 10.65 7.63 -20.22
CA ASP A 359 10.19 8.75 -21.05
C ASP A 359 9.70 8.27 -22.43
N ALA A 360 10.28 7.20 -22.95
CA ALA A 360 9.88 6.56 -24.20
C ALA A 360 8.67 5.60 -24.06
N GLY A 361 8.12 5.43 -22.84
CA GLY A 361 7.00 4.52 -22.59
C GLY A 361 7.37 3.04 -22.72
N LEU A 362 8.64 2.70 -22.54
CA LEU A 362 9.18 1.33 -22.68
C LEU A 362 9.21 0.57 -21.34
N VAL A 363 8.37 0.99 -20.37
CA VAL A 363 8.24 0.35 -19.06
C VAL A 363 6.97 -0.49 -18.96
N ILE A 364 7.10 -1.69 -18.41
CA ILE A 364 6.00 -2.58 -18.10
C ILE A 364 5.95 -2.91 -16.60
N GLU A 365 4.76 -2.93 -16.03
CA GLU A 365 4.54 -3.16 -14.60
C GLU A 365 3.52 -4.28 -14.44
N PRO A 366 3.94 -5.55 -14.54
CA PRO A 366 3.04 -6.70 -14.71
C PRO A 366 2.15 -6.97 -13.49
N ILE A 367 2.49 -6.40 -12.32
CA ILE A 367 1.77 -6.60 -11.05
C ILE A 367 1.27 -5.28 -10.44
N ALA A 368 1.22 -4.20 -11.23
CA ALA A 368 0.77 -2.88 -10.79
C ALA A 368 -0.65 -2.86 -10.23
N GLU A 369 -1.50 -3.80 -10.62
CA GLU A 369 -2.87 -3.91 -10.14
C GLU A 369 -2.98 -4.63 -8.78
N LEU A 370 -1.89 -5.20 -8.24
CA LEU A 370 -1.93 -6.10 -7.08
C LEU A 370 -1.50 -5.44 -5.76
N TYR A 371 -2.10 -5.86 -4.65
CA TYR A 371 -1.58 -5.64 -3.31
C TYR A 371 -0.50 -6.66 -2.95
N LYS A 372 0.26 -6.35 -1.90
CA LYS A 372 1.41 -7.16 -1.44
C LYS A 372 1.04 -8.60 -1.10
N ASP A 373 -0.14 -8.85 -0.53
CA ASP A 373 -0.65 -10.19 -0.24
C ASP A 373 -1.04 -10.95 -1.50
N GLU A 374 -1.63 -10.27 -2.48
CA GLU A 374 -1.96 -10.83 -3.81
C GLU A 374 -0.68 -11.19 -4.59
N VAL A 375 0.35 -10.34 -4.54
CA VAL A 375 1.68 -10.63 -5.11
C VAL A 375 2.28 -11.89 -4.49
N ARG A 376 2.09 -12.10 -3.18
CA ARG A 376 2.56 -13.33 -2.51
C ARG A 376 1.83 -14.56 -3.02
N GLN A 377 0.49 -14.51 -3.06
CA GLN A 377 -0.31 -15.61 -3.59
C GLN A 377 0.06 -15.93 -5.05
N LEU A 378 0.27 -14.90 -5.87
CA LEU A 378 0.74 -15.05 -7.24
C LEU A 378 2.11 -15.73 -7.29
N GLY A 379 3.04 -15.36 -6.41
CA GLY A 379 4.36 -15.97 -6.31
C GLY A 379 4.30 -17.48 -6.07
N GLU A 380 3.44 -17.92 -5.15
CA GLU A 380 3.23 -19.35 -4.88
C GLU A 380 2.63 -20.09 -6.09
N LEU A 381 1.65 -19.48 -6.78
CA LEU A 381 1.07 -20.02 -8.01
C LEU A 381 2.07 -20.12 -9.17
N LEU A 382 3.12 -19.29 -9.16
CA LEU A 382 4.23 -19.35 -10.11
C LEU A 382 5.28 -20.40 -9.73
N GLY A 383 5.12 -21.08 -8.59
CA GLY A 383 6.05 -22.11 -8.11
C GLY A 383 7.23 -21.57 -7.32
N LEU A 384 7.22 -20.31 -6.90
CA LEU A 384 8.25 -19.77 -6.02
C LEU A 384 8.14 -20.39 -4.61
N PRO A 385 9.27 -20.66 -3.92
CA PRO A 385 9.25 -21.21 -2.57
C PRO A 385 8.53 -20.28 -1.57
N HIS A 386 7.71 -20.87 -0.69
CA HIS A 386 6.99 -20.13 0.35
C HIS A 386 7.90 -19.21 1.17
N ASP A 387 9.05 -19.71 1.63
CA ASP A 387 10.00 -18.94 2.45
C ASP A 387 10.57 -17.72 1.72
N LEU A 388 10.69 -17.78 0.38
CA LEU A 388 11.11 -16.63 -0.42
C LEU A 388 10.00 -15.60 -0.52
N VAL A 389 8.77 -16.05 -0.77
CA VAL A 389 7.60 -15.19 -0.98
C VAL A 389 7.16 -14.49 0.32
N TRP A 390 7.30 -15.17 1.46
CA TRP A 390 6.89 -14.67 2.77
C TRP A 390 8.04 -14.07 3.59
N ARG A 391 9.23 -13.92 2.99
CA ARG A 391 10.38 -13.30 3.65
C ARG A 391 10.08 -11.86 4.08
N HIS A 392 10.67 -11.46 5.20
CA HIS A 392 10.60 -10.08 5.65
C HIS A 392 11.23 -9.12 4.63
N PRO A 393 10.69 -7.89 4.49
CA PRO A 393 11.29 -6.86 3.69
C PRO A 393 12.76 -6.62 4.07
N PHE A 394 13.60 -6.45 3.05
CA PHE A 394 15.00 -6.11 3.20
C PHE A 394 15.25 -4.78 2.49
N PRO A 395 15.88 -3.79 3.15
CA PRO A 395 16.05 -2.46 2.57
C PRO A 395 16.99 -2.51 1.37
N GLY A 396 16.79 -1.62 0.39
CA GLY A 396 17.67 -1.51 -0.79
C GLY A 396 19.16 -1.36 -0.44
N PRO A 397 19.53 -0.47 0.51
CA PRO A 397 20.91 -0.36 1.00
C PRO A 397 21.41 -1.55 1.84
N GLY A 398 20.58 -2.58 2.04
CA GLY A 398 20.90 -3.81 2.74
C GLY A 398 21.48 -3.61 4.14
N LEU A 399 22.57 -4.31 4.43
CA LEU A 399 23.32 -4.20 5.68
C LEU A 399 24.00 -2.84 5.85
N GLY A 400 24.19 -2.05 4.78
CA GLY A 400 24.80 -0.72 4.85
C GLY A 400 24.07 0.25 5.80
N VAL A 401 22.76 0.08 5.98
CA VAL A 401 21.94 0.85 6.94
C VAL A 401 21.66 0.12 8.25
N ARG A 402 22.18 -1.11 8.42
CA ARG A 402 22.06 -1.90 9.65
C ARG A 402 23.37 -1.97 10.45
N ILE A 403 24.50 -1.65 9.80
CA ILE A 403 25.80 -1.53 10.45
C ILE A 403 25.99 -0.07 10.86
N LEU A 404 26.02 0.18 12.17
CA LEU A 404 26.35 1.50 12.72
C LEU A 404 27.87 1.66 12.71
N CYS A 405 28.35 2.71 12.06
CA CYS A 405 29.76 3.02 11.92
C CYS A 405 30.07 4.29 12.73
N SER A 406 31.30 4.39 13.23
CA SER A 406 31.81 5.53 14.00
C SER A 406 33.24 5.83 13.59
N ASP A 407 33.59 7.11 13.55
CA ASP A 407 34.94 7.63 13.39
C ASP A 407 35.66 7.81 14.75
N THR A 408 34.88 7.89 15.83
CA THR A 408 35.34 7.87 17.23
C THR A 408 35.46 6.47 17.81
N GLU A 409 36.42 6.26 18.72
CA GLU A 409 36.49 5.02 19.50
C GLU A 409 35.22 4.85 20.35
N ILE A 410 34.61 3.66 20.29
CA ILE A 410 33.33 3.35 20.96
C ILE A 410 33.43 3.51 22.50
N ASN A 411 34.64 3.53 23.05
CA ASN A 411 34.90 3.61 24.49
C ASN A 411 34.80 5.03 25.07
N GLU A 412 34.68 6.08 24.24
CA GLU A 412 34.50 7.45 24.72
C GLU A 412 33.01 7.85 24.67
N PRO A 413 32.32 7.95 25.83
CA PRO A 413 30.92 8.34 25.86
C PRO A 413 30.76 9.80 25.41
N VAL A 414 29.78 10.07 24.55
CA VAL A 414 29.48 11.44 24.11
C VAL A 414 28.75 12.17 25.22
N VAL A 415 29.21 13.38 25.55
CA VAL A 415 28.50 14.29 26.45
C VAL A 415 27.43 15.03 25.66
N GLU A 416 26.31 14.39 25.39
CA GLU A 416 25.12 15.07 24.85
C GLU A 416 24.26 15.58 26.03
N LYS A 417 23.79 16.83 25.97
CA LYS A 417 22.85 17.37 26.97
C LYS A 417 21.51 16.66 26.83
N VAL A 418 21.31 15.60 27.61
CA VAL A 418 20.01 14.94 27.72
C VAL A 418 19.13 15.78 28.64
N ASP A 419 17.97 16.23 28.14
CA ASP A 419 16.99 16.91 28.98
C ASP A 419 16.49 15.93 30.07
N PRO A 420 16.63 16.28 31.37
CA PRO A 420 16.28 15.40 32.48
C PRO A 420 14.80 14.98 32.55
N PHE A 421 13.92 15.46 31.68
CA PHE A 421 12.49 15.14 31.70
C PHE A 421 12.17 13.64 31.50
N THR A 422 13.11 12.84 30.97
CA THR A 422 12.86 11.43 30.59
C THR A 422 13.19 10.38 31.67
N LEU A 423 13.79 10.76 32.81
CA LEU A 423 14.30 9.79 33.81
C LEU A 423 13.81 10.02 35.24
N GLN A 424 12.68 10.72 35.44
CA GLN A 424 12.10 10.87 36.78
C GLN A 424 11.65 9.53 37.41
N THR A 425 11.51 8.44 36.64
CA THR A 425 10.94 7.20 37.16
C THR A 425 11.92 6.10 37.56
N LYS A 426 13.22 6.10 37.17
CA LYS A 426 14.24 5.21 37.79
C LYS A 426 15.65 5.81 37.71
N LYS A 427 16.35 5.89 38.84
CA LYS A 427 17.80 6.17 39.00
C LYS A 427 18.68 5.08 38.37
N LYS A 428 18.51 4.77 37.09
CA LYS A 428 19.40 3.86 36.37
C LYS A 428 20.52 4.68 35.70
N PRO A 429 21.79 4.30 35.86
CA PRO A 429 22.87 4.93 35.10
C PRO A 429 22.65 4.66 33.61
N PHE A 430 22.92 5.64 32.77
CA PHE A 430 22.86 5.48 31.32
C PHE A 430 24.16 5.95 30.67
N VAL A 431 24.46 5.41 29.49
CA VAL A 431 25.60 5.83 28.67
C VAL A 431 25.10 6.17 27.27
N VAL A 432 25.49 7.32 26.76
CA VAL A 432 25.22 7.74 25.37
C VAL A 432 26.34 7.21 24.49
N LEU A 433 25.98 6.41 23.48
CA LEU A 433 26.96 5.79 22.60
C LEU A 433 27.42 6.79 21.51
N PRO A 434 28.71 6.80 21.12
CA PRO A 434 29.25 7.66 20.06
C PRO A 434 28.87 7.20 18.65
N ILE A 435 27.64 6.71 18.47
CA ILE A 435 27.09 6.26 17.19
C ILE A 435 25.78 6.99 16.93
N LYS A 436 25.45 7.25 15.67
CA LYS A 436 24.14 7.83 15.31
C LYS A 436 23.18 6.74 14.88
N SER A 437 21.98 6.75 15.48
CA SER A 437 20.85 5.94 15.03
C SER A 437 19.77 6.84 14.44
N VAL A 438 19.00 6.30 13.50
CA VAL A 438 17.85 7.00 12.90
C VAL A 438 16.67 7.04 13.88
N GLY A 439 15.99 8.18 13.94
CA GLY A 439 14.73 8.39 14.64
C GLY A 439 13.82 9.33 13.85
N VAL A 440 12.56 9.42 14.26
CA VAL A 440 11.57 10.34 13.67
C VAL A 440 11.21 11.37 14.74
N GLN A 441 11.42 12.65 14.42
CA GLN A 441 11.05 13.78 15.29
C GLN A 441 10.14 14.73 14.52
N GLY A 442 8.85 14.74 14.88
CA GLY A 442 7.82 15.33 14.04
C GLY A 442 7.77 14.62 12.68
N ASP A 443 7.80 15.39 11.59
CA ASP A 443 7.76 14.87 10.22
C ASP A 443 9.16 14.64 9.62
N PHE A 444 10.22 14.91 10.38
CA PHE A 444 11.59 14.84 9.89
C PHE A 444 12.30 13.59 10.39
N ARG A 445 13.06 12.97 9.49
CA ARG A 445 14.06 11.98 9.87
C ARG A 445 15.21 12.68 10.58
N THR A 446 15.59 12.16 11.73
CA THR A 446 16.69 12.68 12.55
C THR A 446 17.69 11.58 12.85
N TYR A 447 18.94 11.98 13.11
CA TYR A 447 20.01 11.09 13.50
C TYR A 447 20.57 11.54 14.85
N LYS A 448 20.41 10.70 15.86
CA LYS A 448 20.74 11.01 17.26
C LYS A 448 21.47 9.85 17.93
N HIS A 449 22.18 10.15 19.01
CA HIS A 449 22.92 9.15 19.76
C HIS A 449 21.95 8.29 20.60
N PRO A 450 22.03 6.95 20.52
CA PRO A 450 21.24 6.08 21.38
C PRO A 450 21.82 6.07 22.80
N ALA A 451 20.94 5.89 23.79
CA ALA A 451 21.32 5.68 25.18
C ALA A 451 21.15 4.19 25.57
N VAL A 452 22.10 3.66 26.34
CA VAL A 452 22.03 2.34 26.97
C VAL A 452 21.67 2.52 28.44
N LEU A 453 20.68 1.75 28.94
CA LEU A 453 20.10 1.84 30.30
C LEU A 453 20.46 0.65 31.21
#